data_AF-A0A0S1S8D7-F1
#
_entry.id   AF-A0A0S1S8D7-F1
#
_cell.length_a   1.000
_cell.length_b   1.000
_cell.length_c   1.000
_cell.angle_alpha   90.00
_cell.angle_beta   90.00
_cell.angle_gamma   90.00
#
_symmetry.space_group_name_H-M   'P 1'
#
loop_
_entity.id
_entity.type
_entity.pdbx_description
1 polymer ?
#
loop_
_entity_poly.entity_id
_entity_poly.type
_entity_poly.pdbx_seq_one_letter_code
_entity_poly.pdbx_strand_id
1 'polypeptide(L)'
;MNIKLLLVAVIFILTTACHNKKNDAEAGLESKKSANQFDLPDSLSTRRISFALQLKKSVAESTWFDFGTKNNEGTLIYFDADRAEVFFPDSNVVRKLRNSKKHSDNYWLTERMDSIPYHMEVMISFNEEDSLEYYFKNPVEQYSSVEEIGKYIPSVESTEMWATMVVHEMFHHYQYNNKNYRKYADSQIAILPFDSRNLVALCQEDKQFLSMIRSENDILMKAISNDIEDDRDALITSYLDQREKRIAKYGAEYPHLEQVENYYVIQEGSARYIEYQSMFTLKSYFNNPDAPTTQDDPKFSSYSEFEEINLENDAFNYLVYAGTTDYHYTIGFNIMRLLDKLKIEYKKDLLNNPEKGLHQYLEDYTNTLPNKT
;
A
#
# COMPACT_ATOMS: atom_id res chain seq x y z
N MET A 1 -20.09 30.14 71.74
CA MET A 1 -18.93 29.33 72.17
C MET A 1 -18.64 28.37 71.02
N ASN A 2 -17.45 28.32 70.40
CA ASN A 2 -16.08 28.23 70.93
C ASN A 2 -15.89 26.96 71.80
N ILE A 3 -14.84 26.14 71.69
CA ILE A 3 -13.68 26.05 70.78
C ILE A 3 -13.29 24.54 70.82
N LYS A 4 -13.04 23.83 69.72
CA LYS A 4 -11.76 23.65 68.98
C LYS A 4 -10.58 23.11 69.83
N LEU A 5 -9.75 22.27 69.20
CA LEU A 5 -8.54 21.58 69.72
C LEU A 5 -8.81 20.44 70.73
N LEU A 6 -8.12 19.28 70.76
CA LEU A 6 -6.79 18.80 70.28
C LEU A 6 -5.67 18.88 71.34
N LEU A 7 -5.14 17.71 71.76
CA LEU A 7 -3.75 17.32 72.10
C LEU A 7 -3.78 15.76 72.30
N VAL A 8 -2.88 14.93 71.75
CA VAL A 8 -1.46 14.66 72.09
C VAL A 8 -1.29 13.96 73.46
N ALA A 9 -0.43 12.94 73.66
CA ALA A 9 0.16 11.88 72.81
C ALA A 9 0.98 10.95 73.73
N VAL A 10 1.19 9.68 73.35
CA VAL A 10 2.34 8.85 73.79
C VAL A 10 2.83 8.00 72.61
N ILE A 11 4.15 7.83 72.51
CA ILE A 11 4.87 7.04 71.49
C ILE A 11 5.64 5.93 72.22
N PHE A 12 6.06 4.89 71.48
CA PHE A 12 7.26 4.01 71.64
C PHE A 12 6.92 2.50 71.55
N ILE A 13 7.75 1.61 70.96
CA ILE A 13 8.65 1.71 69.78
C ILE A 13 9.09 0.27 69.37
N LEU A 14 9.93 0.15 68.31
CA LEU A 14 10.49 -1.07 67.68
C LEU A 14 9.59 -1.61 66.54
N THR A 15 9.87 -1.40 65.24
CA THR A 15 11.02 -1.84 64.39
C THR A 15 11.08 -3.37 64.26
N THR A 16 11.25 -3.96 63.07
CA THR A 16 12.05 -3.60 61.87
C THR A 16 11.31 -4.02 60.57
N ALA A 17 11.66 -3.65 59.34
CA ALA A 17 12.54 -2.66 58.68
C ALA A 17 12.24 -2.75 57.15
N CYS A 18 12.51 -1.83 56.23
CA CYS A 18 12.87 -0.39 56.20
C CYS A 18 12.41 0.14 54.79
N HIS A 19 12.48 1.41 54.33
CA HIS A 19 13.54 2.44 54.34
C HIS A 19 14.79 2.02 53.51
N ASN A 20 15.36 2.82 52.60
CA ASN A 20 15.05 4.17 52.09
C ASN A 20 15.59 4.20 50.61
N LYS A 21 15.72 5.26 49.79
CA LYS A 21 15.69 6.73 49.90
C LYS A 21 15.49 7.34 48.49
N LYS A 22 15.38 8.67 48.35
CA LYS A 22 15.89 9.39 47.16
C LYS A 22 17.42 9.50 47.22
N ASN A 23 18.10 9.36 46.07
CA ASN A 23 18.99 10.37 45.49
C ASN A 23 19.61 9.86 44.17
N ASP A 24 20.21 10.77 43.41
CA ASP A 24 20.59 10.61 42.01
C ASP A 24 21.84 9.73 41.81
N ALA A 25 21.75 8.77 40.88
CA ALA A 25 22.90 8.15 40.20
C ALA A 25 22.42 7.43 38.92
N GLU A 26 22.82 7.95 37.76
CA GLU A 26 23.05 7.27 36.47
C GLU A 26 22.33 5.93 36.20
N ALA A 27 21.00 5.96 36.14
CA ALA A 27 20.26 4.96 35.37
C ALA A 27 20.39 5.33 33.89
N GLY A 28 21.29 4.65 33.17
CA GLY A 28 21.52 4.88 31.74
C GLY A 28 20.26 4.64 30.90
N LEU A 29 20.19 5.26 29.72
CA LEU A 29 19.12 5.02 28.76
C LEU A 29 19.25 3.60 28.18
N GLU A 30 18.69 2.60 28.86
CA GLU A 30 18.17 1.43 28.17
C GLU A 30 16.96 1.87 27.34
N SER A 31 17.26 2.31 26.11
CA SER A 31 16.28 2.48 25.05
C SER A 31 15.37 1.26 25.02
N LYS A 32 14.05 1.46 24.99
CA LYS A 32 13.13 0.39 24.65
C LYS A 32 13.37 -0.02 23.19
N LYS A 33 14.33 -0.94 22.96
CA LYS A 33 14.37 -1.72 21.73
C LYS A 33 12.98 -2.34 21.59
N SER A 34 12.28 -2.03 20.50
CA SER A 34 11.11 -2.80 20.13
C SER A 34 11.56 -4.26 20.04
N ALA A 35 10.98 -5.13 20.87
CA ALA A 35 11.30 -6.54 20.80
C ALA A 35 10.87 -7.02 19.41
N ASN A 36 11.85 -7.41 18.58
CA ASN A 36 11.56 -7.82 17.21
C ASN A 36 10.57 -8.98 17.27
N GLN A 37 9.33 -8.75 16.80
CA GLN A 37 8.25 -9.72 16.97
C GLN A 37 8.51 -11.01 16.16
N PHE A 38 9.44 -10.92 15.20
CA PHE A 38 9.91 -12.01 14.38
C PHE A 38 11.39 -12.27 14.66
N ASP A 39 11.77 -13.54 14.66
CA ASP A 39 13.17 -13.98 14.78
C ASP A 39 13.93 -13.72 13.47
N LEU A 40 14.29 -12.46 13.23
CA LEU A 40 15.00 -11.97 12.03
C LEU A 40 16.42 -11.51 12.42
N PRO A 41 17.43 -11.69 11.55
CA PRO A 41 18.79 -11.26 11.82
C PRO A 41 18.92 -9.72 11.86
N ASP A 42 19.91 -9.20 12.57
CA ASP A 42 20.23 -7.77 12.54
C ASP A 42 20.97 -7.39 11.25
N SER A 43 20.23 -7.33 10.14
CA SER A 43 20.69 -6.92 8.80
C SER A 43 20.01 -5.62 8.35
N LEU A 44 20.66 -4.86 7.45
CA LEU A 44 20.09 -3.63 6.89
C LEU A 44 18.75 -3.90 6.18
N SER A 45 18.68 -4.99 5.41
CA SER A 45 17.45 -5.51 4.81
C SER A 45 16.36 -5.77 5.85
N THR A 46 16.65 -6.47 6.94
CA THR A 46 15.69 -6.69 8.04
C THR A 46 15.21 -5.37 8.65
N ARG A 47 16.10 -4.37 8.84
CA ARG A 47 15.71 -3.07 9.40
C ARG A 47 14.80 -2.29 8.44
N ARG A 48 15.09 -2.29 7.13
CA ARG A 48 14.25 -1.70 6.08
C ARG A 48 12.87 -2.38 5.96
N ILE A 49 12.83 -3.71 5.97
CA ILE A 49 11.58 -4.49 5.97
C ILE A 49 10.78 -4.21 7.25
N SER A 50 11.42 -4.19 8.42
CA SER A 50 10.76 -3.83 9.69
C SER A 50 10.21 -2.41 9.70
N PHE A 51 10.86 -1.47 9.00
CA PHE A 51 10.37 -0.11 8.81
C PHE A 51 9.14 -0.08 7.87
N ALA A 52 9.18 -0.77 6.73
CA ALA A 52 8.03 -0.86 5.81
C ALA A 52 6.80 -1.52 6.47
N LEU A 53 6.99 -2.57 7.28
CA LEU A 53 5.90 -3.20 8.06
C LEU A 53 5.30 -2.27 9.13
N GLN A 54 6.09 -1.36 9.71
CA GLN A 54 5.59 -0.32 10.61
C GLN A 54 4.79 0.75 9.84
N LEU A 55 5.28 1.18 8.67
CA LEU A 55 4.57 2.10 7.78
C LEU A 55 3.23 1.52 7.32
N LYS A 56 3.20 0.27 6.81
CA LYS A 56 1.99 -0.49 6.46
C LYS A 56 0.94 -0.39 7.57
N LYS A 57 1.36 -0.63 8.81
CA LYS A 57 0.48 -0.60 9.98
C LYS A 57 -0.08 0.80 10.26
N SER A 58 0.76 1.83 10.33
CA SER A 58 0.28 3.20 10.61
C SER A 58 -0.64 3.74 9.51
N VAL A 59 -0.40 3.37 8.24
CA VAL A 59 -1.31 3.70 7.13
C VAL A 59 -2.63 2.98 7.27
N ALA A 60 -2.62 1.68 7.60
CA ALA A 60 -3.86 0.94 7.83
C ALA A 60 -4.69 1.51 8.99
N GLU A 61 -4.04 1.93 10.09
CA GLU A 61 -4.70 2.52 11.27
C GLU A 61 -5.47 3.82 10.96
N SER A 62 -5.01 4.64 10.01
CA SER A 62 -5.72 5.86 9.58
C SER A 62 -6.67 5.66 8.40
N THR A 63 -6.36 4.72 7.50
CA THR A 63 -6.85 4.76 6.11
C THR A 63 -7.64 3.52 5.70
N TRP A 64 -7.21 2.33 6.11
CA TRP A 64 -7.84 1.06 5.71
C TRP A 64 -7.59 -0.02 6.77
N PHE A 65 -8.36 0.01 7.86
CA PHE A 65 -8.13 -0.81 9.06
C PHE A 65 -7.87 -2.30 8.76
N ASP A 66 -8.66 -2.90 7.86
CA ASP A 66 -8.58 -4.33 7.54
C ASP A 66 -7.21 -4.76 6.99
N PHE A 67 -6.48 -3.86 6.32
CA PHE A 67 -5.11 -4.09 5.82
C PHE A 67 -4.08 -4.24 6.95
N GLY A 68 -4.35 -3.63 8.11
CA GLY A 68 -3.49 -3.67 9.30
C GLY A 68 -3.79 -4.83 10.24
N THR A 69 -4.79 -5.67 9.94
CA THR A 69 -5.20 -6.79 10.81
C THR A 69 -4.17 -7.92 10.89
N LYS A 70 -3.26 -8.00 9.91
CA LYS A 70 -2.07 -8.86 9.95
C LYS A 70 -0.80 -8.04 9.94
N ASN A 71 0.21 -8.51 10.68
CA ASN A 71 1.56 -7.96 10.65
C ASN A 71 2.23 -8.08 9.26
N ASN A 72 2.03 -9.20 8.55
CA ASN A 72 2.48 -9.43 7.18
C ASN A 72 1.35 -10.15 6.40
N GLU A 73 1.42 -10.13 5.07
CA GLU A 73 0.40 -10.80 4.24
C GLU A 73 0.78 -12.23 3.85
N GLY A 74 2.07 -12.50 3.65
CA GLY A 74 2.63 -13.83 3.38
C GLY A 74 4.14 -13.75 3.10
N THR A 75 4.63 -14.59 2.18
CA THR A 75 6.06 -14.64 1.82
C THR A 75 6.51 -13.39 1.07
N LEU A 76 7.72 -12.92 1.41
CA LEU A 76 8.39 -11.75 0.85
C LEU A 76 9.83 -12.12 0.49
N ILE A 77 10.29 -11.77 -0.71
CA ILE A 77 11.66 -11.98 -1.18
C ILE A 77 12.33 -10.61 -1.39
N TYR A 78 13.41 -10.34 -0.67
CA TYR A 78 14.25 -9.16 -0.83
C TYR A 78 15.53 -9.52 -1.58
N PHE A 79 15.79 -8.86 -2.71
CA PHE A 79 16.93 -9.10 -3.58
C PHE A 79 18.04 -8.06 -3.36
N ASP A 80 19.28 -8.54 -3.22
CA ASP A 80 20.48 -7.70 -3.10
C ASP A 80 21.65 -8.33 -3.88
N ALA A 81 21.85 -7.85 -5.10
CA ALA A 81 22.80 -8.35 -6.09
C ALA A 81 22.59 -9.84 -6.42
N ASP A 82 23.47 -10.69 -5.94
CA ASP A 82 23.54 -12.14 -6.18
C ASP A 82 22.75 -12.98 -5.17
N ARG A 83 22.16 -12.35 -4.15
CA ARG A 83 21.48 -12.99 -3.03
C ARG A 83 20.01 -12.61 -2.97
N ALA A 84 19.20 -13.53 -2.46
CA ALA A 84 17.81 -13.28 -2.10
C ALA A 84 17.56 -13.70 -0.65
N GLU A 85 16.94 -12.81 0.12
CA GLU A 85 16.55 -12.98 1.52
C GLU A 85 15.04 -13.20 1.57
N VAL A 86 14.61 -14.37 2.06
CA VAL A 86 13.20 -14.77 2.06
C VAL A 86 12.62 -14.64 3.47
N PHE A 87 11.73 -13.67 3.62
CA PHE A 87 11.01 -13.34 4.85
C PHE A 87 9.63 -14.02 4.87
N PHE A 88 9.23 -14.47 6.06
CA PHE A 88 7.96 -15.16 6.36
C PHE A 88 7.60 -16.33 5.41
N PRO A 89 8.56 -17.19 5.01
CA PRO A 89 8.35 -18.13 3.91
C PRO A 89 7.33 -19.23 4.22
N ASP A 90 6.30 -19.28 3.39
CA ASP A 90 5.27 -20.31 3.43
C ASP A 90 5.74 -21.68 2.91
N SER A 91 4.95 -22.72 3.19
CA SER A 91 5.30 -24.10 2.81
C SER A 91 5.33 -24.38 1.30
N ASN A 92 4.72 -23.54 0.45
CA ASN A 92 4.83 -23.64 -0.99
C ASN A 92 6.19 -23.13 -1.47
N VAL A 93 6.60 -21.94 -1.00
CA VAL A 93 7.90 -21.36 -1.34
C VAL A 93 9.05 -22.24 -0.83
N VAL A 94 9.01 -22.66 0.45
CA VAL A 94 10.06 -23.52 1.06
C VAL A 94 10.34 -24.81 0.27
N ARG A 95 9.32 -25.42 -0.35
CA ARG A 95 9.49 -26.65 -1.17
C ARG A 95 10.14 -26.40 -2.53
N LYS A 96 10.18 -25.14 -2.99
CA LYS A 96 10.60 -24.73 -4.34
C LYS A 96 11.94 -23.98 -4.33
N LEU A 97 12.34 -23.41 -3.18
CA LEU A 97 13.69 -22.89 -2.96
C LEU A 97 14.76 -23.96 -3.25
N ARG A 98 15.88 -23.54 -3.84
CA ARG A 98 17.08 -24.37 -4.10
C ARG A 98 18.27 -23.72 -3.39
N ASN A 99 19.26 -24.52 -2.98
CA ASN A 99 20.48 -24.08 -2.28
C ASN A 99 20.26 -23.21 -1.01
N SER A 100 19.02 -23.11 -0.52
CA SER A 100 18.64 -22.21 0.57
C SER A 100 19.11 -22.70 1.95
N LYS A 101 19.47 -21.73 2.79
CA LYS A 101 19.84 -21.92 4.18
C LYS A 101 18.77 -21.32 5.08
N LYS A 102 18.04 -22.17 5.79
CA LYS A 102 17.18 -21.75 6.90
C LYS A 102 18.02 -21.09 8.00
N HIS A 103 17.55 -19.96 8.51
CA HIS A 103 18.15 -19.25 9.64
C HIS A 103 17.18 -19.22 10.83
N SER A 104 15.90 -18.92 10.59
CA SER A 104 14.80 -19.09 11.55
C SER A 104 13.54 -19.62 10.84
N ASP A 105 12.40 -19.72 11.54
CA ASP A 105 11.11 -19.98 10.88
C ASP A 105 10.65 -18.80 9.99
N ASN A 106 11.06 -17.58 10.32
CA ASN A 106 10.63 -16.35 9.62
C ASN A 106 11.64 -15.83 8.59
N TYR A 107 12.84 -16.41 8.49
CA TYR A 107 13.90 -15.90 7.62
C TYR A 107 14.82 -17.01 7.10
N TRP A 108 15.00 -17.03 5.78
CA TRP A 108 15.85 -17.95 5.02
C TRP A 108 16.71 -17.14 4.04
N LEU A 109 17.93 -17.61 3.76
CA LEU A 109 18.85 -17.00 2.81
C LEU A 109 19.08 -17.93 1.61
N THR A 110 19.09 -17.40 0.39
CA THR A 110 19.37 -18.17 -0.83
C THR A 110 20.20 -17.37 -1.84
N GLU A 111 20.82 -18.07 -2.79
CA GLU A 111 21.28 -17.49 -4.05
C GLU A 111 20.08 -16.92 -4.83
N ARG A 112 20.27 -15.87 -5.64
CA ARG A 112 19.20 -15.30 -6.49
C ARG A 112 18.57 -16.40 -7.36
N MET A 113 17.24 -16.39 -7.45
CA MET A 113 16.46 -17.51 -8.02
C MET A 113 16.19 -17.38 -9.53
N ASP A 114 16.52 -16.21 -10.07
CA ASP A 114 16.13 -15.68 -11.38
C ASP A 114 17.33 -14.96 -12.04
N SER A 115 17.11 -14.43 -13.24
CA SER A 115 18.01 -13.48 -13.90
C SER A 115 17.31 -12.14 -14.21
N ILE A 116 16.26 -11.80 -13.47
CA ILE A 116 15.47 -10.58 -13.67
C ILE A 116 16.15 -9.49 -12.81
N PRO A 117 16.61 -8.37 -13.39
CA PRO A 117 17.58 -7.50 -12.72
C PRO A 117 16.93 -6.39 -11.88
N TYR A 118 15.61 -6.49 -11.64
CA TYR A 118 14.75 -5.55 -10.92
C TYR A 118 13.47 -6.27 -10.49
N HIS A 119 13.04 -6.10 -9.23
CA HIS A 119 11.68 -6.43 -8.78
C HIS A 119 11.08 -5.33 -7.91
N MET A 120 9.79 -5.06 -8.11
CA MET A 120 8.89 -4.42 -7.15
C MET A 120 7.49 -4.84 -7.60
N GLU A 121 7.08 -6.02 -7.16
CA GLU A 121 5.87 -6.70 -7.65
C GLU A 121 5.37 -7.75 -6.64
N VAL A 122 4.06 -8.02 -6.64
CA VAL A 122 3.50 -9.28 -6.11
C VAL A 122 3.26 -10.24 -7.27
N MET A 123 4.15 -11.20 -7.43
CA MET A 123 3.92 -12.29 -8.40
C MET A 123 2.82 -13.22 -7.89
N ILE A 124 1.86 -13.52 -8.77
CA ILE A 124 0.90 -14.61 -8.64
C ILE A 124 0.55 -15.13 -10.03
N SER A 125 0.41 -16.44 -10.19
CA SER A 125 -0.13 -17.03 -11.43
C SER A 125 -1.29 -17.98 -11.14
N PHE A 126 -2.25 -18.01 -12.07
CA PHE A 126 -3.35 -18.96 -12.10
C PHE A 126 -3.20 -20.01 -13.21
N ASN A 127 -2.22 -19.87 -14.11
CA ASN A 127 -1.95 -20.78 -15.23
C ASN A 127 -1.30 -22.08 -14.73
N GLU A 128 -1.87 -23.24 -15.07
CA GLU A 128 -1.37 -24.56 -14.66
C GLU A 128 0.02 -24.89 -15.24
N GLU A 129 0.46 -24.22 -16.31
CA GLU A 129 1.83 -24.32 -16.83
C GLU A 129 2.87 -23.84 -15.80
N ASP A 130 2.52 -22.84 -14.98
CA ASP A 130 3.38 -22.30 -13.92
C ASP A 130 3.33 -23.14 -12.62
N SER A 131 2.68 -24.31 -12.61
CA SER A 131 2.42 -25.09 -11.38
C SER A 131 3.67 -25.46 -10.56
N LEU A 132 4.85 -25.47 -11.18
CA LEU A 132 6.14 -25.67 -10.53
C LEU A 132 6.70 -24.41 -9.85
N GLU A 133 6.23 -23.21 -10.19
CA GLU A 133 6.71 -21.93 -9.70
C GLU A 133 6.16 -21.57 -8.32
N TYR A 134 6.93 -20.84 -7.52
CA TYR A 134 6.60 -20.59 -6.11
C TYR A 134 5.44 -19.59 -5.93
N TYR A 135 5.13 -18.81 -6.96
CA TYR A 135 4.00 -17.89 -7.03
C TYR A 135 2.72 -18.48 -7.66
N PHE A 136 2.74 -19.74 -8.14
CA PHE A 136 1.53 -20.37 -8.66
C PHE A 136 0.49 -20.59 -7.56
N LYS A 137 -0.67 -19.95 -7.75
CA LYS A 137 -1.79 -19.87 -6.82
C LYS A 137 -1.34 -19.50 -5.40
N ASN A 138 -0.32 -18.65 -5.30
CA ASN A 138 0.31 -18.20 -4.07
C ASN A 138 0.90 -16.79 -4.29
N PRO A 139 0.30 -15.70 -3.80
CA PRO A 139 0.91 -14.38 -3.92
C PRO A 139 2.25 -14.34 -3.16
N VAL A 140 3.28 -13.79 -3.80
CA VAL A 140 4.62 -13.62 -3.20
C VAL A 140 5.17 -12.24 -3.55
N GLU A 141 5.46 -11.45 -2.52
CA GLU A 141 6.07 -10.12 -2.62
C GLU A 141 7.54 -10.23 -3.06
N GLN A 142 7.98 -9.40 -4.01
CA GLN A 142 9.33 -9.41 -4.56
C GLN A 142 9.90 -7.99 -4.71
N TYR A 143 10.98 -7.71 -3.96
CA TYR A 143 11.56 -6.38 -3.81
C TYR A 143 13.07 -6.41 -4.07
N SER A 144 13.54 -5.70 -5.09
CA SER A 144 14.94 -5.28 -5.17
C SER A 144 15.24 -4.25 -4.08
N SER A 145 16.48 -4.24 -3.58
CA SER A 145 16.97 -3.23 -2.64
C SER A 145 16.83 -1.81 -3.20
N VAL A 146 16.76 -0.78 -2.35
CA VAL A 146 16.75 0.62 -2.81
C VAL A 146 18.00 0.97 -3.64
N GLU A 147 19.14 0.34 -3.36
CA GLU A 147 20.35 0.42 -4.18
C GLU A 147 20.23 -0.26 -5.56
N GLU A 148 19.31 -1.21 -5.74
CA GLU A 148 18.94 -1.76 -7.05
C GLU A 148 17.86 -0.94 -7.75
N ILE A 149 16.79 -0.57 -7.07
CA ILE A 149 15.64 0.14 -7.65
C ILE A 149 16.03 1.54 -8.14
N GLY A 150 16.87 2.27 -7.41
CA GLY A 150 17.39 3.57 -7.84
C GLY A 150 18.24 3.54 -9.14
N LYS A 151 18.60 2.35 -9.65
CA LYS A 151 19.25 2.19 -10.97
C LYS A 151 18.24 2.24 -12.14
N TYR A 152 16.95 1.98 -11.86
CA TYR A 152 15.88 1.88 -12.85
C TYR A 152 14.82 2.95 -12.70
N ILE A 153 14.56 3.40 -11.46
CA ILE A 153 13.60 4.45 -11.13
C ILE A 153 14.36 5.56 -10.38
N PRO A 154 14.91 6.58 -11.07
CA PRO A 154 15.78 7.59 -10.47
C PRO A 154 15.10 8.51 -9.44
N SER A 155 13.77 8.46 -9.29
CA SER A 155 13.05 9.15 -8.21
C SER A 155 13.03 8.38 -6.88
N VAL A 156 13.45 7.11 -6.87
CA VAL A 156 13.48 6.25 -5.67
C VAL A 156 14.90 6.23 -5.11
N GLU A 157 15.32 7.39 -4.60
CA GLU A 157 16.68 7.57 -4.07
C GLU A 157 16.80 7.23 -2.57
N SER A 158 15.69 7.11 -1.84
CA SER A 158 15.63 6.95 -0.38
C SER A 158 14.99 5.64 0.07
N THR A 159 15.27 5.24 1.31
CA THR A 159 14.60 4.11 1.99
C THR A 159 13.12 4.41 2.24
N GLU A 160 12.75 5.67 2.46
CA GLU A 160 11.38 6.07 2.76
C GLU A 160 10.47 6.07 1.51
N MET A 161 10.95 6.52 0.35
CA MET A 161 10.26 6.37 -0.93
C MET A 161 10.23 4.90 -1.39
N TRP A 162 11.31 4.15 -1.18
CA TRP A 162 11.30 2.70 -1.42
C TRP A 162 10.23 2.00 -0.56
N ALA A 163 10.01 2.45 0.69
CA ALA A 163 9.00 1.89 1.57
C ALA A 163 7.55 2.22 1.15
N THR A 164 7.27 3.33 0.46
CA THR A 164 5.91 3.56 -0.07
C THR A 164 5.59 2.57 -1.19
N MET A 165 6.57 2.24 -2.05
CA MET A 165 6.43 1.18 -3.06
C MET A 165 6.26 -0.20 -2.42
N VAL A 166 7.04 -0.54 -1.38
CA VAL A 166 6.86 -1.80 -0.64
C VAL A 166 5.44 -1.90 -0.05
N VAL A 167 4.89 -0.79 0.47
CA VAL A 167 3.52 -0.77 1.02
C VAL A 167 2.44 -0.81 -0.08
N HIS A 168 2.71 -0.32 -1.29
CA HIS A 168 1.89 -0.54 -2.51
C HIS A 168 1.75 -2.04 -2.78
N GLU A 169 2.88 -2.75 -2.87
CA GLU A 169 2.90 -4.19 -3.16
C GLU A 169 2.33 -5.04 -2.02
N MET A 170 2.60 -4.71 -0.76
CA MET A 170 1.91 -5.35 0.38
C MET A 170 0.38 -5.23 0.25
N PHE A 171 -0.14 -4.15 -0.36
CA PHE A 171 -1.57 -4.01 -0.62
C PHE A 171 -2.07 -4.97 -1.70
N HIS A 172 -1.30 -5.24 -2.77
CA HIS A 172 -1.62 -6.31 -3.72
C HIS A 172 -1.65 -7.69 -3.07
N HIS A 173 -0.72 -7.99 -2.15
CA HIS A 173 -0.77 -9.24 -1.40
C HIS A 173 -2.03 -9.32 -0.53
N TYR A 174 -2.43 -8.23 0.13
CA TYR A 174 -3.68 -8.13 0.86
C TYR A 174 -4.92 -8.33 -0.04
N GLN A 175 -4.93 -7.75 -1.24
CA GLN A 175 -5.98 -7.99 -2.26
C GLN A 175 -6.09 -9.48 -2.61
N TYR A 176 -4.97 -10.14 -2.98
CA TYR A 176 -4.96 -11.57 -3.32
C TYR A 176 -5.18 -12.50 -2.11
N ASN A 177 -5.07 -11.99 -0.88
CA ASN A 177 -5.49 -12.69 0.33
C ASN A 177 -7.00 -12.59 0.60
N ASN A 178 -7.72 -11.65 0.00
CA ASN A 178 -9.18 -11.66 0.02
C ASN A 178 -9.70 -12.77 -0.90
N LYS A 179 -10.51 -13.68 -0.34
CA LYS A 179 -11.05 -14.87 -1.03
C LYS A 179 -11.97 -14.53 -2.20
N ASN A 180 -12.72 -13.43 -2.12
CA ASN A 180 -13.65 -13.02 -3.16
C ASN A 180 -12.90 -12.34 -4.30
N TYR A 181 -12.05 -11.36 -3.99
CA TYR A 181 -11.12 -10.74 -4.94
C TYR A 181 -10.30 -11.77 -5.71
N ARG A 182 -9.61 -12.67 -4.99
CA ARG A 182 -8.80 -13.72 -5.61
C ARG A 182 -9.62 -14.71 -6.45
N LYS A 183 -10.83 -15.07 -6.03
CA LYS A 183 -11.73 -15.91 -6.84
C LYS A 183 -12.15 -15.19 -8.13
N TYR A 184 -12.41 -13.89 -8.08
CA TYR A 184 -12.74 -13.10 -9.26
C TYR A 184 -11.54 -13.01 -10.23
N ALA A 185 -10.34 -12.73 -9.71
CA ALA A 185 -9.09 -12.76 -10.48
C ALA A 185 -8.88 -14.12 -11.19
N ASP A 186 -8.88 -15.23 -10.44
CA ASP A 186 -8.68 -16.61 -10.92
C ASP A 186 -9.75 -17.02 -11.94
N SER A 187 -11.03 -16.90 -11.57
CA SER A 187 -12.13 -17.54 -12.31
C SER A 187 -12.89 -16.64 -13.28
N GLN A 188 -12.68 -15.32 -13.27
CA GLN A 188 -13.41 -14.37 -14.14
C GLN A 188 -12.49 -13.47 -14.97
N ILE A 189 -11.25 -13.21 -14.55
CA ILE A 189 -10.30 -12.33 -15.25
C ILE A 189 -9.18 -13.12 -15.95
N ALA A 190 -8.49 -14.01 -15.24
CA ALA A 190 -7.36 -14.78 -15.78
C ALA A 190 -7.75 -15.78 -16.89
N ILE A 191 -9.04 -16.00 -17.13
CA ILE A 191 -9.59 -16.83 -18.22
C ILE A 191 -9.94 -16.03 -19.50
N LEU A 192 -9.80 -14.70 -19.48
CA LEU A 192 -10.22 -13.84 -20.59
C LEU A 192 -9.14 -13.75 -21.68
N PRO A 193 -9.53 -13.65 -22.97
CA PRO A 193 -8.59 -13.47 -24.08
C PRO A 193 -8.08 -12.02 -24.22
N PHE A 194 -8.23 -11.21 -23.17
CA PHE A 194 -7.94 -9.78 -23.13
C PHE A 194 -7.46 -9.43 -21.72
N ASP A 195 -6.30 -8.79 -21.60
CA ASP A 195 -5.64 -8.48 -20.32
C ASP A 195 -5.01 -7.07 -20.30
N SER A 196 -4.23 -6.75 -19.27
CA SER A 196 -3.56 -5.44 -19.13
C SER A 196 -2.68 -5.09 -20.34
N ARG A 197 -2.06 -6.06 -21.01
CA ARG A 197 -1.25 -5.83 -22.22
C ARG A 197 -2.11 -5.31 -23.37
N ASN A 198 -3.37 -5.72 -23.45
CA ASN A 198 -4.32 -5.19 -24.43
C ASN A 198 -4.79 -3.77 -24.08
N LEU A 199 -5.01 -3.46 -22.79
CA LEU A 199 -5.27 -2.08 -22.33
C LEU A 199 -4.11 -1.14 -22.69
N VAL A 200 -2.88 -1.58 -22.44
CA VAL A 200 -1.66 -0.83 -22.74
C VAL A 200 -1.47 -0.66 -24.25
N ALA A 201 -1.64 -1.71 -25.05
CA ALA A 201 -1.56 -1.62 -26.50
C ALA A 201 -2.59 -0.63 -27.07
N LEU A 202 -3.86 -0.70 -26.63
CA LEU A 202 -4.91 0.21 -27.08
C LEU A 202 -4.61 1.67 -26.72
N CYS A 203 -4.02 1.94 -25.55
CA CYS A 203 -3.55 3.27 -25.14
C CYS A 203 -2.30 3.78 -25.89
N GLN A 204 -1.45 2.88 -26.40
CA GLN A 204 -0.26 3.24 -27.18
C GLN A 204 -0.58 3.43 -28.67
N GLU A 205 -1.51 2.64 -29.21
CA GLU A 205 -1.85 2.59 -30.64
C GLU A 205 -2.97 3.58 -31.00
N ASP A 206 -4.07 3.64 -30.23
CA ASP A 206 -5.16 4.62 -30.47
C ASP A 206 -5.02 5.88 -29.60
N LYS A 207 -4.50 6.94 -30.24
CA LYS A 207 -4.40 8.29 -29.65
C LYS A 207 -5.75 8.87 -29.23
N GLN A 208 -6.87 8.46 -29.83
CA GLN A 208 -8.20 8.89 -29.41
C GLN A 208 -8.63 8.19 -28.11
N PHE A 209 -8.32 6.90 -27.92
CA PHE A 209 -8.61 6.18 -26.67
C PHE A 209 -7.90 6.86 -25.48
N LEU A 210 -6.59 7.09 -25.63
CA LEU A 210 -5.79 7.81 -24.64
C LEU A 210 -6.30 9.25 -24.38
N SER A 211 -6.76 9.95 -25.42
CA SER A 211 -7.30 11.31 -25.29
C SER A 211 -8.63 11.35 -24.51
N MET A 212 -9.49 10.33 -24.68
CA MET A 212 -10.73 10.20 -23.92
C MET A 212 -10.44 9.91 -22.44
N ILE A 213 -9.55 8.95 -22.15
CA ILE A 213 -9.07 8.65 -20.78
C ILE A 213 -8.48 9.88 -20.09
N ARG A 214 -7.75 10.73 -20.81
CA ARG A 214 -7.19 11.98 -20.26
C ARG A 214 -8.28 13.01 -19.96
N SER A 215 -9.27 13.18 -20.84
CA SER A 215 -10.45 14.03 -20.58
C SER A 215 -11.23 13.53 -19.35
N GLU A 216 -11.42 12.22 -19.23
CA GLU A 216 -12.04 11.57 -18.07
C GLU A 216 -11.26 11.87 -16.77
N ASN A 217 -9.94 11.69 -16.76
CA ASN A 217 -9.08 11.99 -15.61
C ASN A 217 -9.07 13.48 -15.23
N ASP A 218 -9.02 14.37 -16.23
CA ASP A 218 -9.08 15.82 -16.05
C ASP A 218 -10.40 16.27 -15.38
N ILE A 219 -11.48 15.51 -15.53
CA ILE A 219 -12.78 15.78 -14.89
C ILE A 219 -12.80 15.23 -13.47
N LEU A 220 -12.26 14.03 -13.23
CA LEU A 220 -12.06 13.51 -11.86
C LEU A 220 -11.22 14.48 -11.02
N MET A 221 -10.09 14.96 -11.55
CA MET A 221 -9.22 15.92 -10.86
C MET A 221 -9.94 17.24 -10.55
N LYS A 222 -10.79 17.74 -11.45
CA LYS A 222 -11.65 18.91 -11.18
C LYS A 222 -12.69 18.63 -10.10
N ALA A 223 -13.33 17.46 -10.11
CA ALA A 223 -14.31 17.07 -9.08
C ALA A 223 -13.67 16.94 -7.69
N ILE A 224 -12.48 16.35 -7.59
CA ILE A 224 -11.72 16.24 -6.33
C ILE A 224 -11.37 17.63 -5.79
N SER A 225 -10.94 18.55 -6.65
CA SER A 225 -10.54 19.91 -6.26
C SER A 225 -11.70 20.89 -6.10
N ASN A 226 -12.96 20.50 -6.37
CA ASN A 226 -14.11 21.40 -6.22
C ASN A 226 -14.80 21.22 -4.87
N ASP A 227 -15.09 22.33 -4.19
CA ASP A 227 -15.77 22.39 -2.89
C ASP A 227 -17.25 22.82 -3.01
N ILE A 228 -17.70 23.24 -4.20
CA ILE A 228 -19.11 23.50 -4.49
C ILE A 228 -19.77 22.18 -4.86
N GLU A 229 -20.79 21.76 -4.09
CA GLU A 229 -21.40 20.44 -4.23
C GLU A 229 -22.09 20.23 -5.58
N ASP A 230 -22.95 21.16 -6.00
CA ASP A 230 -23.67 21.07 -7.28
C ASP A 230 -22.71 20.98 -8.49
N ASP A 231 -21.63 21.78 -8.50
CA ASP A 231 -20.63 21.78 -9.57
C ASP A 231 -19.78 20.50 -9.56
N ARG A 232 -19.41 20.00 -8.36
CA ARG A 232 -18.72 18.71 -8.18
C ARG A 232 -19.60 17.57 -8.72
N ASP A 233 -20.88 17.57 -8.39
CA ASP A 233 -21.80 16.47 -8.73
C ASP A 233 -22.17 16.49 -10.24
N ALA A 234 -22.19 17.68 -10.85
CA ALA A 234 -22.22 17.84 -12.30
C ALA A 234 -20.93 17.34 -12.98
N LEU A 235 -19.75 17.56 -12.39
CA LEU A 235 -18.48 17.00 -12.89
C LEU A 235 -18.45 15.46 -12.77
N ILE A 236 -18.94 14.88 -11.68
CA ILE A 236 -19.06 13.41 -11.52
C ILE A 236 -19.96 12.83 -12.61
N THR A 237 -21.11 13.47 -12.84
CA THR A 237 -22.04 13.06 -13.91
C THR A 237 -21.34 13.13 -15.28
N SER A 238 -20.67 14.25 -15.59
CA SER A 238 -19.91 14.45 -16.83
C SER A 238 -18.78 13.43 -17.05
N TYR A 239 -18.12 12.99 -15.98
CA TYR A 239 -17.12 11.92 -16.02
C TYR A 239 -17.72 10.58 -16.42
N LEU A 240 -18.79 10.15 -15.74
CA LEU A 240 -19.50 8.90 -16.04
C LEU A 240 -20.04 8.92 -17.48
N ASP A 241 -20.61 10.04 -17.90
CA ASP A 241 -21.07 10.32 -19.26
C ASP A 241 -19.96 10.12 -20.31
N GLN A 242 -18.71 10.50 -20.03
CA GLN A 242 -17.59 10.34 -20.98
C GLN A 242 -17.05 8.91 -20.97
N ARG A 243 -16.94 8.29 -19.80
CA ARG A 243 -16.56 6.89 -19.65
C ARG A 243 -17.53 5.97 -20.39
N GLU A 244 -18.84 6.15 -20.24
CA GLU A 244 -19.86 5.39 -20.98
C GLU A 244 -19.65 5.52 -22.49
N LYS A 245 -19.41 6.75 -22.99
CA LYS A 245 -19.17 7.00 -24.42
C LYS A 245 -17.86 6.36 -24.92
N ARG A 246 -16.83 6.23 -24.08
CA ARG A 246 -15.61 5.46 -24.39
C ARG A 246 -15.90 3.97 -24.42
N ILE A 247 -16.48 3.40 -23.38
CA ILE A 247 -16.80 1.96 -23.30
C ILE A 247 -17.75 1.55 -24.44
N ALA A 248 -18.78 2.34 -24.75
CA ALA A 248 -19.68 2.07 -25.86
C ALA A 248 -19.01 2.15 -27.24
N LYS A 249 -18.00 3.03 -27.42
CA LYS A 249 -17.22 3.09 -28.68
C LYS A 249 -16.35 1.84 -28.86
N TYR A 250 -15.57 1.46 -27.84
CA TYR A 250 -14.52 0.43 -27.99
C TYR A 250 -14.97 -0.98 -27.60
N GLY A 251 -15.97 -1.13 -26.72
CA GLY A 251 -16.49 -2.43 -26.26
C GLY A 251 -17.13 -3.27 -27.37
N ALA A 252 -17.50 -2.66 -28.50
CA ALA A 252 -17.97 -3.38 -29.69
C ALA A 252 -16.84 -4.16 -30.40
N GLU A 253 -15.59 -3.70 -30.30
CA GLU A 253 -14.39 -4.37 -30.82
C GLU A 253 -13.68 -5.18 -29.72
N TYR A 254 -13.77 -4.73 -28.47
CA TYR A 254 -13.13 -5.33 -27.30
C TYR A 254 -14.17 -5.65 -26.20
N PRO A 255 -14.97 -6.73 -26.31
CA PRO A 255 -16.10 -7.01 -25.40
C PRO A 255 -15.75 -7.18 -23.92
N HIS A 256 -14.47 -7.42 -23.59
CA HIS A 256 -13.98 -7.58 -22.22
C HIS A 256 -13.32 -6.30 -21.65
N LEU A 257 -13.23 -5.23 -22.45
CA LEU A 257 -12.54 -3.98 -22.10
C LEU A 257 -12.94 -3.46 -20.72
N GLU A 258 -14.24 -3.27 -20.49
CA GLU A 258 -14.75 -2.73 -19.22
C GLU A 258 -14.50 -3.67 -18.03
N GLN A 259 -14.70 -4.97 -18.20
CA GLN A 259 -14.51 -5.95 -17.13
C GLN A 259 -13.06 -5.99 -16.63
N VAL A 260 -12.11 -5.90 -17.57
CA VAL A 260 -10.68 -5.94 -17.32
C VAL A 260 -10.16 -4.58 -16.84
N GLU A 261 -10.64 -3.47 -17.43
CA GLU A 261 -10.34 -2.12 -16.93
C GLU A 261 -10.85 -1.94 -15.49
N ASN A 262 -12.08 -2.35 -15.17
CA ASN A 262 -12.62 -2.28 -13.81
C ASN A 262 -11.79 -3.08 -12.81
N TYR A 263 -11.25 -4.24 -13.22
CA TYR A 263 -10.37 -5.05 -12.39
C TYR A 263 -9.04 -4.34 -12.08
N TYR A 264 -8.32 -3.85 -13.10
CA TYR A 264 -7.04 -3.14 -12.89
C TYR A 264 -7.22 -1.76 -12.24
N VAL A 265 -8.34 -1.08 -12.47
CA VAL A 265 -8.73 0.15 -11.75
C VAL A 265 -8.92 -0.12 -10.25
N ILE A 266 -9.41 -1.29 -9.85
CA ILE A 266 -9.38 -1.71 -8.44
C ILE A 266 -7.94 -2.05 -8.01
N GLN A 267 -7.27 -2.98 -8.73
CA GLN A 267 -5.97 -3.54 -8.35
C GLN A 267 -4.96 -2.41 -8.10
N GLU A 268 -4.67 -1.67 -9.15
CA GLU A 268 -3.58 -0.71 -9.20
C GLU A 268 -3.96 0.64 -8.56
N GLY A 269 -5.21 1.06 -8.75
CA GLY A 269 -5.68 2.33 -8.21
C GLY A 269 -5.81 2.35 -6.69
N SER A 270 -6.16 1.22 -6.07
CA SER A 270 -6.21 1.12 -4.61
C SER A 270 -4.83 0.93 -3.97
N ALA A 271 -3.88 0.28 -4.64
CA ALA A 271 -2.50 0.20 -4.20
C ALA A 271 -1.78 1.57 -4.32
N ARG A 272 -1.92 2.28 -5.45
CA ARG A 272 -1.41 3.66 -5.63
C ARG A 272 -2.04 4.67 -4.66
N TYR A 273 -3.30 4.45 -4.25
CA TYR A 273 -3.91 5.23 -3.17
C TYR A 273 -3.27 4.96 -1.80
N ILE A 274 -2.94 3.71 -1.49
CA ILE A 274 -2.28 3.33 -0.23
C ILE A 274 -0.82 3.82 -0.19
N GLU A 275 -0.12 3.80 -1.33
CA GLU A 275 1.19 4.44 -1.54
C GLU A 275 1.15 5.95 -1.22
N TYR A 276 0.22 6.70 -1.83
CA TYR A 276 0.00 8.12 -1.56
C TYR A 276 -0.35 8.42 -0.09
N GLN A 277 -1.13 7.56 0.57
CA GLN A 277 -1.45 7.70 1.99
C GLN A 277 -0.23 7.38 2.89
N SER A 278 0.66 6.49 2.44
CA SER A 278 1.96 6.24 3.08
C SER A 278 2.83 7.50 3.10
N MET A 279 2.80 8.31 2.04
CA MET A 279 3.51 9.59 2.00
C MET A 279 3.05 10.54 3.12
N PHE A 280 1.73 10.65 3.40
CA PHE A 280 1.26 11.49 4.52
C PHE A 280 1.64 10.96 5.89
N THR A 281 1.70 9.63 6.07
CA THR A 281 2.25 9.04 7.29
C THR A 281 3.72 9.42 7.47
N LEU A 282 4.54 9.35 6.41
CA LEU A 282 5.94 9.77 6.42
C LEU A 282 6.10 11.28 6.66
N LYS A 283 5.25 12.12 6.06
CA LYS A 283 5.16 13.56 6.36
C LYS A 283 4.88 13.84 7.84
N SER A 284 4.05 13.02 8.49
CA SER A 284 3.78 13.13 9.93
C SER A 284 4.99 12.75 10.81
N TYR A 285 5.95 11.99 10.26
CA TYR A 285 7.17 11.57 10.96
C TYR A 285 8.30 12.61 10.89
N PHE A 286 8.35 13.46 9.85
CA PHE A 286 9.44 14.42 9.59
C PHE A 286 9.82 15.31 10.79
N ASN A 287 8.85 15.75 11.60
CA ASN A 287 9.07 16.55 12.81
C ASN A 287 8.74 15.79 14.12
N ASN A 288 8.66 14.46 14.09
CA ASN A 288 8.32 13.63 15.24
C ASN A 288 9.57 12.92 15.81
N PRO A 289 10.03 13.25 17.05
CA PRO A 289 11.20 12.61 17.65
C PRO A 289 10.97 11.14 18.04
N ASP A 290 9.71 10.70 18.15
CA ASP A 290 9.32 9.31 18.41
C ASP A 290 9.02 8.52 17.11
N ALA A 291 9.38 9.07 15.94
CA ALA A 291 9.22 8.37 14.66
C ALA A 291 10.11 7.11 14.57
N PRO A 292 9.73 6.12 13.74
CA PRO A 292 10.64 5.05 13.32
C PRO A 292 11.93 5.61 12.70
N THR A 293 13.02 4.83 12.72
CA THR A 293 14.26 5.14 11.98
C THR A 293 14.93 3.86 11.53
N THR A 294 15.64 3.90 10.40
CA THR A 294 16.43 2.76 9.92
C THR A 294 17.90 2.98 10.29
N GLN A 295 18.34 2.38 11.40
CA GLN A 295 19.70 2.60 11.93
C GLN A 295 20.78 2.15 10.92
N ASP A 296 21.84 2.96 10.81
CA ASP A 296 23.00 2.74 9.93
C ASP A 296 22.65 2.53 8.44
N ASP A 297 21.54 3.13 7.99
CA ASP A 297 21.10 3.11 6.60
C ASP A 297 21.58 4.37 5.85
N PRO A 298 22.50 4.25 4.86
CA PRO A 298 22.98 5.40 4.09
C PRO A 298 21.92 5.95 3.10
N LYS A 299 20.76 5.29 2.99
CA LYS A 299 19.63 5.68 2.14
C LYS A 299 18.45 6.28 2.91
N PHE A 300 18.51 6.32 4.24
CA PHE A 300 17.46 6.93 5.05
C PHE A 300 17.60 8.47 5.07
N SER A 301 16.63 9.18 4.51
CA SER A 301 16.63 10.64 4.27
C SER A 301 16.08 11.48 5.44
N SER A 302 15.66 10.80 6.53
CA SER A 302 14.92 11.40 7.65
C SER A 302 13.64 12.11 7.20
N TYR A 303 12.89 11.50 6.28
CA TYR A 303 11.59 11.95 5.76
C TYR A 303 11.58 13.30 5.03
N SER A 304 12.75 13.87 4.72
CA SER A 304 12.88 15.25 4.20
C SER A 304 12.17 15.47 2.86
N GLU A 305 12.10 14.45 2.00
CA GLU A 305 11.34 14.48 0.74
C GLU A 305 9.81 14.60 0.91
N PHE A 306 9.29 14.29 2.11
CA PHE A 306 7.85 14.35 2.41
C PHE A 306 7.43 15.61 3.19
N GLU A 307 8.34 16.55 3.46
CA GLU A 307 7.99 17.83 4.09
C GLU A 307 6.91 18.57 3.28
N GLU A 308 7.01 18.57 1.94
CA GLU A 308 6.02 19.17 1.03
C GLU A 308 5.57 18.20 -0.08
N ILE A 309 4.57 17.37 0.23
CA ILE A 309 3.83 16.58 -0.78
C ILE A 309 2.96 17.52 -1.62
N ASN A 310 3.33 17.71 -2.90
CA ASN A 310 2.53 18.42 -3.90
C ASN A 310 2.39 17.56 -5.17
N LEU A 311 1.16 17.18 -5.53
CA LEU A 311 0.87 16.35 -6.70
C LEU A 311 1.17 17.03 -8.05
N GLU A 312 1.38 18.35 -8.07
CA GLU A 312 1.81 19.10 -9.27
C GLU A 312 3.34 19.10 -9.46
N ASN A 313 4.12 18.66 -8.46
CA ASN A 313 5.57 18.53 -8.55
C ASN A 313 5.93 17.27 -9.36
N ASP A 314 6.93 17.33 -10.25
CA ASP A 314 7.42 16.21 -11.06
C ASP A 314 7.70 14.94 -10.23
N ALA A 315 8.13 15.09 -8.97
CA ALA A 315 8.36 14.00 -8.03
C ALA A 315 7.09 13.17 -7.68
N PHE A 316 5.89 13.77 -7.78
CA PHE A 316 4.61 13.14 -7.40
C PHE A 316 3.55 13.13 -8.52
N ASN A 317 3.81 13.83 -9.64
CA ASN A 317 2.91 13.94 -10.79
C ASN A 317 2.53 12.57 -11.40
N TYR A 318 3.41 11.56 -11.27
CA TYR A 318 3.12 10.18 -11.67
C TYR A 318 1.87 9.60 -11.00
N LEU A 319 1.48 10.10 -9.82
CA LEU A 319 0.25 9.67 -9.13
C LEU A 319 -1.02 10.15 -9.83
N VAL A 320 -0.98 11.31 -10.51
CA VAL A 320 -2.15 12.00 -11.09
C VAL A 320 -2.17 12.03 -12.62
N TYR A 321 -1.07 11.66 -13.28
CA TYR A 321 -0.96 11.59 -14.73
C TYR A 321 -1.54 10.31 -15.31
N ALA A 322 -2.39 10.42 -16.34
CA ALA A 322 -2.88 9.26 -17.09
C ALA A 322 -1.90 8.90 -18.24
N GLY A 323 -0.93 8.02 -17.93
CA GLY A 323 0.07 7.54 -18.88
C GLY A 323 -0.47 6.51 -19.89
N THR A 324 0.35 6.15 -20.87
CA THR A 324 0.00 5.12 -21.88
C THR A 324 0.08 3.70 -21.35
N THR A 325 0.75 3.49 -20.22
CA THR A 325 0.96 2.18 -19.60
C THR A 325 0.13 1.97 -18.33
N ASP A 326 -0.19 3.05 -17.62
CA ASP A 326 -0.62 2.98 -16.20
C ASP A 326 -1.88 3.81 -15.89
N TYR A 327 -2.63 4.27 -16.90
CA TYR A 327 -3.80 5.14 -16.68
C TYR A 327 -4.83 4.61 -15.67
N HIS A 328 -4.98 3.28 -15.57
CA HIS A 328 -5.92 2.61 -14.68
C HIS A 328 -5.51 2.75 -13.19
N TYR A 329 -4.21 2.85 -12.89
CA TYR A 329 -3.72 3.26 -11.58
C TYR A 329 -4.31 4.64 -11.23
N THR A 330 -4.08 5.61 -12.12
CA THR A 330 -4.44 7.02 -11.91
C THR A 330 -5.96 7.24 -11.84
N ILE A 331 -6.74 6.56 -12.69
CA ILE A 331 -8.21 6.61 -12.65
C ILE A 331 -8.73 6.06 -11.32
N GLY A 332 -8.30 4.86 -10.89
CA GLY A 332 -8.75 4.27 -9.63
C GLY A 332 -8.32 5.06 -8.39
N PHE A 333 -7.08 5.56 -8.39
CA PHE A 333 -6.55 6.47 -7.38
C PHE A 333 -7.44 7.72 -7.22
N ASN A 334 -7.77 8.38 -8.33
CA ASN A 334 -8.59 9.59 -8.33
C ASN A 334 -10.06 9.30 -7.97
N ILE A 335 -10.64 8.18 -8.41
CA ILE A 335 -11.97 7.76 -7.92
C ILE A 335 -11.95 7.56 -6.40
N MET A 336 -10.94 6.90 -5.83
CA MET A 336 -10.90 6.68 -4.37
C MET A 336 -10.70 7.96 -3.56
N ARG A 337 -9.88 8.91 -4.05
CA ARG A 337 -9.78 10.27 -3.47
C ARG A 337 -11.13 11.00 -3.49
N LEU A 338 -11.89 10.85 -4.58
CA LEU A 338 -13.20 11.44 -4.74
C LEU A 338 -14.25 10.77 -3.83
N LEU A 339 -14.30 9.44 -3.78
CA LEU A 339 -15.20 8.68 -2.89
C LEU A 339 -14.97 9.04 -1.41
N ASP A 340 -13.71 9.23 -0.99
CA ASP A 340 -13.37 9.68 0.35
C ASP A 340 -13.80 11.14 0.61
N LYS A 341 -13.66 12.06 -0.37
CA LYS A 341 -14.19 13.43 -0.27
C LYS A 341 -15.71 13.44 -0.15
N LEU A 342 -16.39 12.54 -0.85
CA LEU A 342 -17.85 12.30 -0.79
C LEU A 342 -18.28 11.53 0.47
N LYS A 343 -17.33 11.00 1.27
CA LYS A 343 -17.56 10.17 2.47
C LYS A 343 -18.36 8.89 2.18
N ILE A 344 -18.13 8.29 1.00
CA ILE A 344 -18.77 7.04 0.59
C ILE A 344 -18.00 5.86 1.19
N GLU A 345 -18.71 4.98 1.90
CA GLU A 345 -18.17 3.74 2.46
C GLU A 345 -18.07 2.66 1.37
N TYR A 346 -16.91 2.55 0.69
CA TYR A 346 -16.63 1.47 -0.28
C TYR A 346 -15.60 0.45 0.21
N LYS A 347 -14.70 0.83 1.13
CA LYS A 347 -13.51 0.04 1.51
C LYS A 347 -13.84 -1.36 2.04
N LYS A 348 -14.99 -1.52 2.70
CA LYS A 348 -15.49 -2.81 3.21
C LYS A 348 -16.00 -3.75 2.13
N ASP A 349 -16.47 -3.22 1.00
CA ASP A 349 -17.14 -3.96 -0.05
C ASP A 349 -16.27 -4.17 -1.30
N LEU A 350 -15.27 -3.31 -1.55
CA LEU A 350 -14.50 -3.29 -2.80
C LEU A 350 -13.82 -4.62 -3.14
N LEU A 351 -13.21 -5.28 -2.16
CA LEU A 351 -12.53 -6.57 -2.34
C LEU A 351 -13.47 -7.77 -2.12
N ASN A 352 -14.65 -7.53 -1.54
CA ASN A 352 -15.66 -8.55 -1.26
C ASN A 352 -16.66 -8.72 -2.41
N ASN A 353 -16.87 -7.68 -3.23
CA ASN A 353 -17.73 -7.67 -4.43
C ASN A 353 -16.96 -6.99 -5.59
N PRO A 354 -15.77 -7.50 -5.99
CA PRO A 354 -14.88 -6.86 -6.98
C PRO A 354 -15.53 -6.65 -8.35
N GLU A 355 -16.50 -7.47 -8.72
CA GLU A 355 -17.30 -7.34 -9.95
C GLU A 355 -18.06 -6.01 -10.05
N LYS A 356 -18.25 -5.29 -8.93
CA LYS A 356 -18.87 -3.97 -8.88
C LYS A 356 -18.00 -2.87 -9.53
N GLY A 357 -16.68 -3.00 -9.52
CA GLY A 357 -15.77 -1.92 -9.94
C GLY A 357 -15.79 -0.70 -9.00
N LEU A 358 -14.83 0.22 -9.18
CA LEU A 358 -14.85 1.52 -8.48
C LEU A 358 -15.91 2.48 -9.04
N HIS A 359 -16.15 2.44 -10.35
CA HIS A 359 -17.06 3.34 -11.08
C HIS A 359 -18.51 3.30 -10.55
N GLN A 360 -19.03 2.10 -10.26
CA GLN A 360 -20.40 1.92 -9.78
C GLN A 360 -20.68 2.66 -8.47
N TYR A 361 -19.69 2.92 -7.61
CA TYR A 361 -19.91 3.72 -6.39
C TYR A 361 -20.20 5.21 -6.70
N LEU A 362 -19.67 5.74 -7.80
CA LEU A 362 -20.02 7.09 -8.28
C LEU A 362 -21.38 7.10 -9.01
N GLU A 363 -21.71 6.03 -9.74
CA GLU A 363 -23.03 5.86 -10.35
C GLU A 363 -24.13 5.75 -9.28
N ASP A 364 -23.93 4.90 -8.27
CA ASP A 364 -24.81 4.75 -7.11
C ASP A 364 -25.00 6.09 -6.40
N TYR A 365 -23.92 6.84 -6.20
CA TYR A 365 -23.98 8.19 -5.63
C TYR A 365 -24.82 9.14 -6.48
N THR A 366 -24.56 9.25 -7.78
CA THR A 366 -25.36 10.12 -8.67
C THR A 366 -26.82 9.68 -8.76
N ASN A 367 -27.13 8.40 -8.54
CA ASN A 367 -28.51 7.90 -8.44
C ASN A 367 -29.26 8.36 -7.18
N THR A 368 -28.56 8.94 -6.19
CA THR A 368 -29.20 9.58 -5.02
C THR A 368 -29.47 11.08 -5.20
N LEU A 369 -28.95 11.70 -6.27
CA LEU A 369 -29.06 13.15 -6.49
C LEU A 369 -30.49 13.54 -6.95
N PRO A 370 -31.04 14.68 -6.49
CA PRO A 370 -32.45 15.02 -6.65
C PRO A 370 -32.89 15.36 -8.09
N ASN A 371 -31.97 15.44 -9.05
CA ASN A 371 -32.20 15.97 -10.40
C ASN A 371 -32.12 14.93 -11.53
N LYS A 372 -32.16 13.62 -11.25
CA LYS A 372 -32.28 12.58 -12.30
C LYS A 372 -33.73 12.40 -12.77
N THR A 373 -34.17 13.27 -13.68
CA THR A 373 -35.44 13.17 -14.45
C THR A 373 -35.22 13.55 -15.91
#